data_AF-A0A954LIX4-F1
#
_entry.id   AF-A0A954LIX4-F1
#
_cell.length_a   1.000
_cell.length_b   1.000
_cell.length_c   1.000
_cell.angle_alpha   90.00
_cell.angle_beta   90.00
_cell.angle_gamma   90.00
#
_symmetry.space_group_name_H-M   'P 1'
#
loop_
_entity.id
_entity.type
_entity.pdbx_description
1 polymer ?
#
loop_
_entity_poly.entity_id
_entity_poly.type
_entity_poly.pdbx_seq_one_letter_code
_entity_poly.pdbx_strand_id
1 'polypeptide(L)'
;MKRIDLRQYTASRGFQLDRKKSSRSSAVMRHPNGDKLIIGRSLRGQYIYFNAKGDDRGSIIDFVQTRDRVSIGEVRKLLRPWIGGEAPALRELPTFDQALEPCDHNAAGVLAAWMKMKPIVKTHPYLEYKRMIPRRILMHPIFTDRIRIDDRGNAVFPHFNPSGFCGFELKNGNWTGFSPGGVKGLACSRPRSGDRELIICETAIDMLSYAALKGVEQRR
;
A
#
# COMPACT_ATOMS: atom_id res chain seq x y z
N MET A 1 -6.64 -20.86 18.67
CA MET A 1 -7.26 -21.01 17.33
C MET A 1 -6.16 -20.98 16.29
N LYS A 2 -5.90 -22.10 15.59
CA LYS A 2 -4.88 -22.17 14.52
C LYS A 2 -5.27 -21.22 13.39
N ARG A 3 -4.30 -20.51 12.81
CA ARG A 3 -4.55 -19.37 11.89
C ARG A 3 -4.43 -19.78 10.44
N ILE A 4 -5.44 -19.40 9.66
CA ILE A 4 -5.43 -19.57 8.21
C ILE A 4 -4.69 -18.38 7.60
N ASP A 5 -3.73 -18.64 6.71
CA ASP A 5 -3.08 -17.59 5.94
C ASP A 5 -4.01 -17.13 4.81
N LEU A 6 -4.47 -15.87 4.89
CA LEU A 6 -5.39 -15.31 3.91
C LEU A 6 -4.77 -15.24 2.51
N ARG A 7 -3.43 -15.17 2.40
CA ARG A 7 -2.73 -15.21 1.10
C ARG A 7 -2.87 -16.58 0.46
N GLN A 8 -2.74 -17.65 1.24
CA GLN A 8 -2.92 -19.02 0.74
C GLN A 8 -4.38 -19.26 0.34
N TYR A 9 -5.33 -18.85 1.17
CA TYR A 9 -6.75 -19.00 0.86
C TYR A 9 -7.15 -18.23 -0.41
N THR A 10 -6.70 -16.98 -0.56
CA THR A 10 -7.00 -16.21 -1.77
C THR A 10 -6.29 -16.79 -2.99
N ALA A 11 -5.08 -17.33 -2.85
CA ALA A 11 -4.39 -18.03 -3.93
C ALA A 11 -5.20 -19.23 -4.46
N SER A 12 -5.85 -20.01 -3.58
CA SER A 12 -6.73 -21.10 -4.02
C SER A 12 -8.01 -20.63 -4.70
N ARG A 13 -8.30 -19.33 -4.65
CA ARG A 13 -9.40 -18.69 -5.37
C ARG A 13 -8.91 -17.99 -6.64
N GLY A 14 -7.71 -18.32 -7.12
CA GLY A 14 -7.14 -17.82 -8.38
C GLY A 14 -6.38 -16.49 -8.26
N PHE A 15 -6.18 -15.97 -7.04
CA PHE A 15 -5.37 -14.77 -6.86
C PHE A 15 -3.86 -15.08 -6.95
N GLN A 16 -3.11 -14.14 -7.51
CA GLN A 16 -1.65 -14.23 -7.71
C GLN A 16 -0.92 -13.08 -7.03
N LEU A 17 0.22 -13.36 -6.41
CA LEU A 17 1.00 -12.36 -5.69
C LEU A 17 1.75 -11.41 -6.65
N ASP A 18 1.49 -10.11 -6.53
CA ASP A 18 2.28 -9.03 -7.13
C ASP A 18 3.45 -8.67 -6.20
N ARG A 19 4.58 -9.37 -6.37
CA ARG A 19 5.80 -9.15 -5.56
C ARG A 19 6.32 -7.71 -5.65
N LYS A 20 6.20 -7.06 -6.82
CA LYS A 20 6.71 -5.70 -7.05
C LYS A 20 5.92 -4.63 -6.28
N LYS A 21 4.65 -4.90 -5.97
CA LYS A 21 3.78 -3.98 -5.23
C LYS A 21 3.54 -4.39 -3.78
N SER A 22 4.12 -5.51 -3.34
CA SER A 22 4.08 -6.01 -1.96
C SER A 22 5.21 -5.42 -1.10
N SER A 23 5.06 -5.47 0.22
CA SER A 23 6.06 -5.08 1.23
C SER A 23 6.23 -6.16 2.30
N ARG A 24 7.11 -5.96 3.29
CA ARG A 24 7.28 -6.88 4.43
C ARG A 24 6.01 -7.02 5.27
N SER A 25 5.21 -5.96 5.34
CA SER A 25 3.99 -5.86 6.16
C SER A 25 2.70 -6.07 5.37
N SER A 26 2.77 -6.21 4.03
CA SER A 26 1.58 -6.39 3.20
C SER A 26 1.85 -7.15 1.90
N ALA A 27 0.91 -8.00 1.50
CA ALA A 27 0.91 -8.72 0.23
C ALA A 27 -0.15 -8.14 -0.70
N VAL A 28 0.22 -7.86 -1.95
CA VAL A 28 -0.72 -7.46 -3.00
C VAL A 28 -1.05 -8.68 -3.84
N MET A 29 -2.32 -9.09 -3.85
CA MET A 29 -2.85 -10.24 -4.58
C MET A 29 -3.75 -9.75 -5.72
N ARG A 30 -3.58 -10.26 -6.94
CA ARG A 30 -4.36 -9.86 -8.14
C ARG A 30 -5.12 -11.06 -8.70
N HIS A 31 -6.31 -10.81 -9.22
CA HIS A 31 -7.09 -11.83 -9.90
C HIS A 31 -7.38 -11.42 -11.35
N PRO A 32 -7.49 -12.37 -12.30
CA PRO A 32 -7.77 -12.07 -13.72
C PRO A 32 -9.05 -11.28 -13.97
N ASN A 33 -10.05 -11.38 -13.08
CA ASN A 33 -11.29 -10.60 -13.14
C ASN A 33 -11.11 -9.10 -12.84
N GLY A 34 -9.89 -8.64 -12.55
CA GLY A 34 -9.57 -7.24 -12.24
C GLY A 34 -9.49 -6.92 -10.74
N ASP A 35 -9.84 -7.85 -9.85
CA ASP A 35 -9.71 -7.64 -8.41
C ASP A 35 -8.25 -7.50 -7.98
N LYS A 36 -8.05 -6.66 -6.96
CA LYS A 36 -6.74 -6.42 -6.37
C LYS A 36 -6.87 -6.35 -4.86
N LEU A 37 -6.53 -7.42 -4.17
CA LEU A 37 -6.53 -7.47 -2.71
C LEU A 37 -5.19 -6.98 -2.17
N ILE A 38 -5.26 -6.24 -1.08
CA ILE A 38 -4.11 -5.93 -0.24
C ILE A 38 -4.34 -6.67 1.06
N ILE A 39 -3.44 -7.58 1.41
CA ILE A 39 -3.50 -8.41 2.62
C ILE A 39 -2.42 -7.94 3.58
N GLY A 40 -2.81 -7.58 4.79
CA GLY A 40 -1.90 -7.22 5.88
C GLY A 40 -2.08 -8.16 7.08
N ARG A 41 -1.23 -7.96 8.10
CA ARG A 41 -1.32 -8.70 9.35
C ARG A 41 -1.34 -7.74 10.54
N SER A 42 -2.35 -7.85 11.40
CA SER A 42 -2.47 -7.02 12.61
C SER A 42 -1.40 -7.38 13.66
N LEU A 43 -1.19 -6.55 14.69
CA LEU A 43 -0.34 -6.90 15.86
C LEU A 43 -0.76 -8.19 16.56
N ARG A 44 -2.08 -8.42 16.62
CA ARG A 44 -2.62 -9.68 17.13
C ARG A 44 -2.32 -10.84 16.20
N GLY A 45 -1.69 -10.60 15.05
CA GLY A 45 -1.26 -11.51 14.00
C GLY A 45 -2.41 -12.04 13.12
N GLN A 46 -3.58 -11.40 13.15
CA GLN A 46 -4.73 -11.75 12.32
C GLN A 46 -4.53 -11.18 10.93
N TYR A 47 -4.88 -11.96 9.90
CA TYR A 47 -4.87 -11.46 8.54
C TYR A 47 -6.10 -10.59 8.28
N ILE A 48 -5.86 -9.46 7.64
CA ILE A 48 -6.90 -8.55 7.16
C ILE A 48 -6.67 -8.28 5.68
N TYR A 49 -7.73 -8.09 4.92
CA TYR A 49 -7.65 -7.71 3.52
C TYR A 49 -8.50 -6.48 3.22
N PHE A 50 -8.19 -5.88 2.08
CA PHE A 50 -9.01 -4.86 1.44
C PHE A 50 -8.95 -5.02 -0.08
N ASN A 51 -10.06 -4.89 -0.79
CA ASN A 51 -10.09 -4.86 -2.25
C ASN A 51 -9.88 -3.43 -2.78
N ALA A 52 -8.74 -3.15 -3.43
CA ALA A 52 -8.45 -1.86 -4.06
C ALA A 52 -9.35 -1.51 -5.26
N LYS A 53 -10.15 -2.45 -5.76
CA LYS A 53 -11.08 -2.22 -6.89
C LYS A 53 -12.56 -2.43 -6.52
N GLY A 54 -12.84 -2.76 -5.27
CA GLY A 54 -14.20 -2.91 -4.74
C GLY A 54 -14.32 -2.28 -3.34
N ASP A 55 -15.40 -2.66 -2.67
CA ASP A 55 -15.73 -2.19 -1.32
C ASP A 55 -15.60 -3.29 -0.25
N ASP A 56 -15.32 -4.53 -0.66
CA ASP A 56 -15.11 -5.66 0.23
C ASP A 56 -13.75 -5.58 0.96
N ARG A 57 -13.80 -5.86 2.26
CA ARG A 57 -12.68 -5.75 3.21
C ARG A 57 -12.99 -6.53 4.49
N GLY A 58 -11.95 -6.83 5.27
CA GLY A 58 -12.11 -7.43 6.59
C GLY A 58 -11.19 -8.61 6.81
N SER A 59 -11.65 -9.61 7.55
CA SER A 59 -10.96 -10.86 7.83
C SER A 59 -11.21 -11.90 6.73
N ILE A 60 -10.60 -13.09 6.86
CA ILE A 60 -10.92 -14.22 5.99
C ILE A 60 -12.42 -14.60 6.03
N ILE A 61 -13.10 -14.41 7.17
CA ILE A 61 -14.52 -14.70 7.29
C ILE A 61 -15.31 -13.75 6.41
N ASP A 62 -15.03 -12.45 6.53
CA ASP A 62 -15.68 -11.41 5.71
C ASP A 62 -15.43 -11.66 4.22
N PHE A 63 -14.21 -12.07 3.85
CA PHE A 63 -13.89 -12.44 2.47
C PHE A 63 -14.81 -13.54 1.95
N VAL A 64 -14.91 -14.67 2.65
CA VAL A 64 -15.75 -15.80 2.21
C VAL A 64 -17.23 -15.40 2.19
N GLN A 65 -17.73 -14.72 3.22
CA GLN A 65 -19.13 -14.29 3.26
C GLN A 65 -19.47 -13.36 2.10
N THR A 66 -18.63 -12.35 1.82
CA THR A 66 -18.91 -11.39 0.75
C THR A 66 -18.76 -12.00 -0.63
N ARG A 67 -17.72 -12.81 -0.86
CA ARG A 67 -17.43 -13.37 -2.20
C ARG A 67 -18.34 -14.53 -2.56
N ASP A 68 -18.64 -15.40 -1.59
CA ASP A 68 -19.44 -16.61 -1.84
C ASP A 68 -20.92 -16.41 -1.44
N ARG A 69 -21.27 -15.26 -0.82
CA ARG A 69 -22.63 -14.91 -0.35
C ARG A 69 -23.23 -15.96 0.59
N VAL A 70 -22.41 -16.50 1.48
CA VAL A 70 -22.75 -17.60 2.37
C VAL A 70 -22.95 -17.16 3.83
N SER A 71 -23.69 -17.98 4.57
CA SER A 71 -23.88 -17.80 6.02
C SER A 71 -22.61 -18.11 6.82
N ILE A 72 -22.52 -17.62 8.07
CA ILE A 72 -21.38 -17.92 8.95
C ILE A 72 -21.19 -19.43 9.20
N GLY A 73 -22.29 -20.20 9.19
CA GLY A 73 -22.26 -21.65 9.34
C GLY A 73 -21.58 -22.34 8.17
N GLU A 74 -21.83 -21.87 6.95
CA GLU A 74 -21.18 -22.36 5.74
C GLU A 74 -19.73 -21.91 5.63
N VAL A 75 -19.41 -20.67 6.03
CA VAL A 75 -18.01 -20.22 6.13
C VAL A 75 -17.20 -21.17 7.00
N ARG A 76 -17.74 -21.59 8.15
CA ARG A 76 -17.05 -22.56 9.01
C ARG A 76 -16.78 -23.87 8.29
N LYS A 77 -17.71 -24.37 7.48
CA LYS A 77 -17.53 -25.60 6.68
C LYS A 77 -16.43 -25.40 5.62
N LEU A 78 -16.45 -24.27 4.91
CA LEU A 78 -15.47 -23.93 3.87
C LEU A 78 -14.05 -23.70 4.42
N LEU A 79 -13.94 -23.10 5.59
CA LEU A 79 -12.65 -22.81 6.22
C LEU A 79 -12.11 -23.98 7.05
N ARG A 80 -12.94 -24.96 7.43
CA ARG A 80 -12.54 -26.12 8.25
C ARG A 80 -11.32 -26.86 7.69
N PRO A 81 -11.21 -27.14 6.38
CA PRO A 81 -10.03 -27.80 5.80
C PRO A 81 -8.74 -26.98 5.93
N TRP A 82 -8.84 -25.68 6.14
CA TRP A 82 -7.68 -24.79 6.24
C TRP A 82 -7.15 -24.65 7.68
N ILE A 83 -7.87 -25.19 8.66
CA ILE A 83 -7.50 -25.13 10.07
C ILE A 83 -6.57 -26.30 10.38
N GLY A 84 -5.26 -26.05 10.45
CA GLY A 84 -4.29 -27.10 10.82
C GLY A 84 -2.99 -27.08 10.05
N GLY A 85 -2.88 -26.30 8.97
CA GLY A 85 -1.69 -26.24 8.11
C GLY A 85 -1.73 -27.22 6.93
N GLU A 86 -2.60 -28.22 6.99
CA GLU A 86 -2.91 -29.10 5.86
C GLU A 86 -4.10 -28.52 5.10
N ALA A 87 -3.88 -27.44 4.36
CA ALA A 87 -4.82 -27.10 3.29
C ALA A 87 -5.02 -28.36 2.43
N PRO A 88 -6.25 -28.70 2.01
CA PRO A 88 -6.50 -29.89 1.21
C PRO A 88 -5.55 -29.87 0.03
N ALA A 89 -4.97 -31.03 -0.31
CA ALA A 89 -3.86 -31.24 -1.23
C ALA A 89 -3.99 -30.50 -2.57
N LEU A 90 -3.80 -29.19 -2.57
CA LEU A 90 -3.63 -28.35 -3.74
C LEU A 90 -2.12 -28.21 -3.86
N ARG A 91 -1.47 -29.29 -4.31
CA ARG A 91 0.00 -29.43 -4.47
C ARG A 91 0.64 -28.36 -5.37
N GLU A 92 -0.15 -27.43 -5.90
CA GLU A 92 0.26 -26.37 -6.83
C GLU A 92 0.09 -24.95 -6.26
N LEU A 93 -0.37 -24.77 -5.01
CA LEU A 93 -0.49 -23.43 -4.45
C LEU A 93 0.89 -22.84 -4.09
N PRO A 94 1.12 -21.56 -4.38
CA PRO A 94 2.37 -20.90 -4.01
C PRO A 94 2.55 -20.91 -2.49
N THR A 95 3.71 -21.37 -2.04
CA THR A 95 4.13 -21.20 -0.65
C THR A 95 4.58 -19.75 -0.43
N PHE A 96 4.15 -19.16 0.68
CA PHE A 96 4.54 -17.81 1.08
C PHE A 96 5.52 -17.92 2.25
N ASP A 97 6.78 -18.23 1.94
CA ASP A 97 7.85 -18.58 2.89
C ASP A 97 8.10 -17.51 3.96
N GLN A 98 7.80 -16.25 3.64
CA GLN A 98 7.90 -15.15 4.58
C GLN A 98 6.53 -14.77 5.15
N ALA A 99 6.38 -14.91 6.46
CA ALA A 99 5.22 -14.39 7.18
C ALA A 99 5.19 -12.85 7.10
N LEU A 100 4.02 -12.28 6.89
CA LEU A 100 3.87 -10.82 6.97
C LEU A 100 4.20 -10.34 8.39
N GLU A 101 5.00 -9.29 8.47
CA GLU A 101 5.30 -8.62 9.73
C GLU A 101 4.04 -7.94 10.28
N PRO A 102 3.67 -8.17 11.55
CA PRO A 102 2.56 -7.48 12.19
C PRO A 102 2.74 -5.96 12.15
N CYS A 103 1.67 -5.21 11.86
CA CYS A 103 1.66 -3.75 11.92
C CYS A 103 0.43 -3.26 12.69
N ASP A 104 0.60 -2.22 13.51
CA ASP A 104 -0.39 -1.70 14.48
C ASP A 104 -1.47 -0.81 13.89
N HIS A 105 -1.50 -0.70 12.56
CA HIS A 105 -2.33 0.25 11.85
C HIS A 105 -3.08 -0.46 10.74
N ASN A 106 -4.10 0.18 10.15
CA ASN A 106 -4.82 -0.38 9.01
C ASN A 106 -3.95 -0.30 7.75
N ALA A 107 -2.75 -0.89 7.80
CA ALA A 107 -1.74 -0.86 6.75
C ALA A 107 -2.31 -1.38 5.44
N ALA A 108 -3.20 -2.38 5.49
CA ALA A 108 -3.93 -2.86 4.33
C ALA A 108 -4.87 -1.79 3.73
N GLY A 109 -5.67 -1.12 4.55
CA GLY A 109 -6.55 -0.02 4.10
C GLY A 109 -5.78 1.20 3.59
N VAL A 110 -4.72 1.60 4.28
CA VAL A 110 -3.83 2.70 3.89
C VAL A 110 -3.13 2.37 2.57
N LEU A 111 -2.55 1.18 2.44
CA LEU A 111 -1.91 0.77 1.20
C LEU A 111 -2.92 0.63 0.07
N ALA A 112 -4.13 0.18 0.35
CA ALA A 112 -5.16 0.12 -0.67
C ALA A 112 -5.62 1.49 -1.16
N ALA A 113 -5.81 2.44 -0.24
CA ALA A 113 -6.06 3.83 -0.60
C ALA A 113 -4.92 4.39 -1.46
N TRP A 114 -3.68 4.14 -1.05
CA TRP A 114 -2.48 4.48 -1.83
C TRP A 114 -2.47 3.86 -3.23
N MET A 115 -2.90 2.60 -3.35
CA MET A 115 -2.95 1.87 -4.62
C MET A 115 -4.09 2.30 -5.55
N LYS A 116 -5.14 2.96 -5.03
CA LYS A 116 -6.19 3.60 -5.83
C LYS A 116 -5.70 4.91 -6.46
N MET A 117 -4.73 5.59 -5.83
CA MET A 117 -4.17 6.86 -6.31
C MET A 117 -3.27 6.68 -7.53
N LYS A 118 -3.33 7.66 -8.43
CA LYS A 118 -2.67 7.61 -9.74
C LYS A 118 -1.29 8.28 -9.68
N PRO A 119 -0.29 7.78 -10.43
CA PRO A 119 0.95 8.54 -10.62
C PRO A 119 0.66 9.84 -11.38
N ILE A 120 1.50 10.86 -11.17
CA ILE A 120 1.47 12.07 -11.99
C ILE A 120 2.05 11.72 -13.36
N VAL A 121 1.20 11.70 -14.40
CA VAL A 121 1.60 11.35 -15.76
C VAL A 121 1.72 12.55 -16.70
N LYS A 122 0.88 13.57 -16.48
CA LYS A 122 0.90 14.79 -17.27
C LYS A 122 1.14 15.98 -16.36
N THR A 123 0.12 16.42 -15.66
CA THR A 123 0.23 17.63 -14.84
C THR A 123 -0.34 17.41 -13.45
N HIS A 124 0.11 18.20 -12.49
CA HIS A 124 -0.51 18.37 -11.19
C HIS A 124 -0.78 19.86 -10.94
N PRO A 125 -2.01 20.36 -11.17
CA PRO A 125 -2.31 21.79 -11.13
C PRO A 125 -1.86 22.50 -9.84
N TYR A 126 -2.10 21.88 -8.70
CA TYR A 126 -1.66 22.44 -7.41
C TYR A 126 -0.12 22.53 -7.28
N LEU A 127 0.63 21.49 -7.64
CA LEU A 127 2.09 21.49 -7.50
C LEU A 127 2.76 22.40 -8.53
N GLU A 128 2.32 22.36 -9.79
CA GLU A 128 2.95 23.13 -10.88
C GLU A 128 2.54 24.60 -10.86
N TYR A 129 1.25 24.91 -10.74
CA TYR A 129 0.76 26.28 -10.90
C TYR A 129 0.65 27.05 -9.58
N LYS A 130 0.32 26.39 -8.46
CA LYS A 130 0.24 27.06 -7.15
C LYS A 130 1.53 26.99 -6.33
N ARG A 131 2.22 25.84 -6.35
CA ARG A 131 3.49 25.67 -5.61
C ARG A 131 4.73 25.90 -6.47
N MET A 132 4.55 26.20 -7.76
CA MET A 132 5.63 26.52 -8.70
C MET A 132 6.71 25.43 -8.79
N ILE A 133 6.33 24.16 -8.53
CA ILE A 133 7.25 23.03 -8.64
C ILE A 133 7.39 22.67 -10.13
N PRO A 134 8.59 22.74 -10.71
CA PRO A 134 8.78 22.45 -12.13
C PRO A 134 8.45 21.00 -12.46
N ARG A 135 7.81 20.77 -13.61
CA ARG A 135 7.48 19.42 -14.09
C ARG A 135 8.68 18.48 -14.16
N ARG A 136 9.86 18.99 -14.50
CA ARG A 136 11.11 18.21 -14.51
C ARG A 136 11.45 17.58 -13.15
N ILE A 137 11.04 18.22 -12.05
CA ILE A 137 11.21 17.69 -10.68
C ILE A 137 10.16 16.62 -10.39
N LEU A 138 8.89 16.90 -10.70
CA LEU A 138 7.79 15.95 -10.47
C LEU A 138 8.00 14.63 -11.24
N MET A 139 8.60 14.71 -12.43
CA MET A 139 8.92 13.56 -13.28
C MET A 139 10.33 12.99 -13.05
N HIS A 140 11.12 13.57 -12.13
CA HIS A 140 12.50 13.13 -11.93
C HIS A 140 12.53 11.69 -11.38
N PRO A 141 13.45 10.82 -11.84
CA PRO A 141 13.53 9.43 -11.38
C PRO A 141 13.60 9.27 -9.85
N ILE A 142 14.25 10.20 -9.16
CA ILE A 142 14.37 10.21 -7.68
C ILE A 142 13.01 10.34 -6.97
N PHE A 143 11.98 10.88 -7.63
CA PHE A 143 10.62 11.02 -7.09
C PHE A 143 9.62 10.02 -7.69
N THR A 144 10.11 9.03 -8.46
CA THR A 144 9.24 7.98 -9.01
C THR A 144 8.54 7.20 -7.89
N ASP A 145 7.21 7.09 -7.99
CA ASP A 145 6.33 6.51 -6.97
C ASP A 145 6.43 7.22 -5.58
N ARG A 146 6.90 8.48 -5.54
CA ARG A 146 6.93 9.35 -4.33
C ARG A 146 5.89 10.47 -4.35
N ILE A 147 5.22 10.67 -5.48
CA ILE A 147 4.18 11.68 -5.62
C ILE A 147 3.04 11.05 -6.42
N ARG A 148 1.82 11.16 -5.89
CA ARG A 148 0.59 10.69 -6.55
C ARG A 148 -0.49 11.75 -6.48
N ILE A 149 -1.57 11.52 -7.22
CA ILE A 149 -2.79 12.31 -7.18
C ILE A 149 -3.98 11.41 -6.83
N ASP A 150 -4.82 11.85 -5.90
CA ASP A 150 -6.08 11.18 -5.59
C ASP A 150 -7.22 11.62 -6.54
N ASP A 151 -8.41 11.07 -6.33
CA ASP A 151 -9.62 11.39 -7.09
C ASP A 151 -10.14 12.83 -6.88
N ARG A 152 -9.73 13.48 -5.79
CA ARG A 152 -10.05 14.87 -5.45
C ARG A 152 -8.99 15.86 -5.94
N GLY A 153 -7.95 15.39 -6.63
CA GLY A 153 -6.87 16.23 -7.15
C GLY A 153 -5.85 16.68 -6.11
N ASN A 154 -5.81 16.04 -4.94
CA ASN A 154 -4.83 16.31 -3.90
C ASN A 154 -3.46 15.70 -4.28
N ALA A 155 -2.39 16.43 -3.97
CA ALA A 155 -1.05 15.87 -4.01
C ALA A 155 -0.87 14.91 -2.84
N VAL A 156 -0.44 13.68 -3.13
CA VAL A 156 -0.28 12.63 -2.14
C VAL A 156 1.18 12.23 -2.03
N PHE A 157 1.73 12.30 -0.82
CA PHE A 157 3.12 11.94 -0.52
C PHE A 157 3.17 10.75 0.45
N PRO A 158 3.80 9.63 0.09
CA PRO A 158 3.87 8.45 0.93
C PRO A 158 4.87 8.65 2.08
N HIS A 159 4.48 8.23 3.28
CA HIS A 159 5.33 8.21 4.46
C HIS A 159 5.90 6.82 4.68
N PHE A 160 7.16 6.79 5.12
CA PHE A 160 7.89 5.58 5.47
C PHE A 160 8.43 5.66 6.89
N ASN A 161 8.45 4.52 7.58
CA ASN A 161 9.12 4.29 8.85
C ASN A 161 10.09 3.10 8.70
N PRO A 162 10.80 2.66 9.77
CA PRO A 162 11.70 1.51 9.68
C PRO A 162 11.05 0.21 9.18
N SER A 163 9.74 0.04 9.36
CA SER A 163 8.95 -1.10 8.85
C SER A 163 8.47 -0.92 7.40
N GLY A 164 8.77 0.22 6.76
CA GLY A 164 8.42 0.53 5.38
C GLY A 164 7.27 1.54 5.26
N PHE A 165 6.45 1.39 4.21
CA PHE A 165 5.32 2.29 3.96
C PHE A 165 4.31 2.22 5.11
N CYS A 166 3.95 3.36 5.68
CA CYS A 166 3.14 3.43 6.90
C CYS A 166 1.97 4.41 6.83
N GLY A 167 1.91 5.26 5.81
CA GLY A 167 0.93 6.33 5.70
C GLY A 167 1.15 7.18 4.48
N PHE A 168 0.34 8.22 4.31
CA PHE A 168 0.59 9.27 3.35
C PHE A 168 -0.01 10.60 3.81
N GLU A 169 0.65 11.69 3.49
CA GLU A 169 0.09 13.03 3.63
C GLU A 169 -0.59 13.48 2.34
N LEU A 170 -1.60 14.33 2.49
CA LEU A 170 -2.38 14.92 1.42
C LEU A 170 -2.21 16.44 1.47
N LYS A 171 -1.91 17.07 0.33
CA LYS A 171 -1.74 18.51 0.22
C LYS A 171 -2.57 19.05 -0.93
N ASN A 172 -3.30 20.13 -0.66
CA ASN A 172 -3.98 20.92 -1.68
C ASN A 172 -4.11 22.38 -1.21
N GLY A 173 -4.74 23.25 -1.99
CA GLY A 173 -4.90 24.66 -1.63
C GLY A 173 -5.57 24.83 -0.26
N ASN A 174 -4.86 25.47 0.67
CA ASN A 174 -5.30 25.76 2.06
C ASN A 174 -5.77 24.53 2.86
N TRP A 175 -5.37 23.33 2.47
CA TRP A 175 -5.77 22.10 3.15
C TRP A 175 -4.62 21.09 3.23
N THR A 176 -4.46 20.49 4.40
CA THR A 176 -3.54 19.38 4.64
C THR A 176 -4.30 18.27 5.33
N GLY A 177 -4.11 17.04 4.87
CA GLY A 177 -4.69 15.84 5.46
C GLY A 177 -3.63 14.75 5.64
N PHE A 178 -4.03 13.70 6.35
CA PHE A 178 -3.21 12.50 6.51
C PHE A 178 -4.08 11.26 6.36
N SER A 179 -3.50 10.16 5.86
CA SER A 179 -4.21 8.90 5.64
C SER A 179 -4.88 8.39 6.93
N PRO A 180 -6.21 8.20 6.96
CA PRO A 180 -6.89 7.62 8.11
C PRO A 180 -6.33 6.24 8.43
N GLY A 181 -5.95 6.02 9.69
CA GLY A 181 -5.35 4.77 10.13
C GLY A 181 -3.94 4.52 9.60
N GLY A 182 -3.23 5.53 9.08
CA GLY A 182 -1.79 5.48 8.83
C GLY A 182 -0.98 6.15 9.93
N VAL A 183 0.34 5.99 9.88
CA VAL A 183 1.31 6.57 10.82
C VAL A 183 2.13 7.63 10.13
N LYS A 184 2.32 8.78 10.80
CA LYS A 184 3.27 9.80 10.37
C LYS A 184 4.69 9.24 10.44
N GLY A 185 5.26 8.95 9.29
CA GLY A 185 6.69 8.69 9.09
C GLY A 185 7.35 9.85 8.34
N LEU A 186 8.35 9.53 7.51
CA LEU A 186 9.00 10.50 6.62
C LEU A 186 8.51 10.35 5.19
N ALA A 187 8.10 11.46 4.57
CA ALA A 187 8.03 11.55 3.12
C ALA A 187 9.44 11.79 2.58
N CYS A 188 9.89 10.97 1.63
CA CYS A 188 11.28 11.01 1.17
C CYS A 188 11.43 10.71 -0.33
N SER A 189 12.51 11.24 -0.90
CA SER A 189 13.02 10.87 -2.21
C SER A 189 13.46 9.40 -2.23
N ARG A 190 13.76 8.85 -3.42
CA ARG A 190 14.37 7.52 -3.54
C ARG A 190 15.86 7.62 -3.20
N PRO A 191 16.37 6.80 -2.27
CA PRO A 191 17.80 6.79 -1.98
C PRO A 191 18.58 6.25 -3.19
N ARG A 192 19.78 6.80 -3.43
CA ARG A 192 20.76 6.34 -4.40
C ARG A 192 22.08 6.07 -3.69
N SER A 193 22.89 5.16 -4.23
CA SER A 193 24.20 4.80 -3.67
C SER A 193 25.20 5.96 -3.63
N GLY A 194 25.02 6.97 -4.48
CA GLY A 194 25.89 8.15 -4.55
C GLY A 194 25.43 9.34 -3.70
N ASP A 195 24.38 9.21 -2.88
CA ASP A 195 23.94 10.32 -2.03
C ASP A 195 24.93 10.53 -0.87
N ARG A 196 25.37 11.78 -0.68
CA ARG A 196 26.37 12.21 0.33
C ARG A 196 25.80 13.18 1.35
N GLU A 197 24.68 13.83 1.01
CA GLU A 197 24.00 14.80 1.88
C GLU A 197 22.55 14.36 2.11
N LEU A 198 22.10 14.45 3.36
CA LEU A 198 20.70 14.26 3.74
C LEU A 198 20.08 15.63 3.98
N ILE A 199 19.03 15.95 3.24
CA ILE A 199 18.31 17.21 3.39
C ILE A 199 17.03 16.94 4.17
N ILE A 200 16.89 17.62 5.31
CA ILE A 200 15.69 17.53 6.16
C ILE A 200 14.86 18.79 5.91
N CYS A 201 13.60 18.57 5.53
CA CYS A 201 12.64 19.62 5.30
C CYS A 201 11.42 19.44 6.21
N GLU A 202 10.68 20.52 6.44
CA GLU A 202 9.45 20.48 7.24
C GLU A 202 8.34 19.68 6.55
N THR A 203 8.21 19.84 5.22
CA THR A 203 7.17 19.16 4.43
C THR A 203 7.72 18.55 3.13
N ALA A 204 6.95 17.64 2.50
CA ALA A 204 7.32 17.13 1.18
C ALA A 204 7.34 18.22 0.11
N ILE A 205 6.56 19.30 0.27
CA ILE A 205 6.59 20.41 -0.69
C ILE A 205 7.91 21.18 -0.57
N ASP A 206 8.42 21.36 0.64
CA ASP A 206 9.71 22.01 0.85
C ASP A 206 10.85 21.16 0.27
N MET A 207 10.78 19.83 0.41
CA MET A 207 11.71 18.90 -0.26
C MET A 207 11.68 19.07 -1.78
N LEU A 208 10.49 19.15 -2.41
CA LEU A 208 10.39 19.39 -3.85
C LEU A 208 10.90 20.78 -4.26
N SER A 209 10.65 21.79 -3.43
CA SER A 209 11.09 23.17 -3.67
C SER A 209 12.62 23.26 -3.58
N TYR A 210 13.22 22.61 -2.59
CA TYR A 210 14.67 22.47 -2.46
C TYR A 210 15.25 21.78 -3.70
N ALA A 211 14.69 20.64 -4.11
CA ALA A 211 15.12 19.93 -5.30
C ALA A 211 15.04 20.78 -6.58
N ALA A 212 14.02 21.65 -6.70
CA ALA A 212 13.88 22.57 -7.82
C ALA A 212 14.99 23.62 -7.87
N LEU A 213 15.37 24.17 -6.70
CA LEU A 213 16.31 25.28 -6.55
C LEU A 213 17.79 24.85 -6.49
N LYS A 214 18.07 23.72 -5.82
CA LYS A 214 19.44 23.26 -5.51
C LYS A 214 19.82 21.99 -6.28
N GLY A 215 18.88 21.41 -7.02
CA GLY A 215 19.06 20.14 -7.70
C GLY A 215 19.05 18.96 -6.73
N VAL A 216 19.21 17.76 -7.29
CA VAL A 216 19.11 16.51 -6.54
C VAL A 216 20.42 15.71 -6.54
N GLU A 217 21.45 16.15 -7.26
CA GLU A 217 22.68 15.36 -7.40
C GLU A 217 23.41 15.15 -6.07
N GLN A 218 23.72 13.88 -5.76
CA GLN A 218 24.34 13.43 -4.50
C GLN A 218 23.56 13.80 -3.23
N ARG A 219 22.25 14.08 -3.34
CA ARG A 219 21.37 14.48 -2.22
C ARG A 219 20.16 13.58 -2.14
N ARG A 220 19.66 13.39 -0.91
CA ARG A 220 18.38 12.71 -0.64
C ARG A 220 17.49 13.47 0.32
#